data_AF-A0A165CWH2-F1
#
_entry.id   AF-A0A165CWH2-F1
#
_cell.length_a   1.000
_cell.length_b   1.000
_cell.length_c   1.000
_cell.angle_alpha   90.00
_cell.angle_beta   90.00
_cell.angle_gamma   90.00
#
_symmetry.space_group_name_H-M   'P 1'
#
loop_
_entity.id
_entity.type
_entity.pdbx_description
1 polymer ?
#
loop_
_entity_poly.entity_id
_entity_poly.type
_entity_poly.pdbx_seq_one_letter_code
_entity_poly.pdbx_strand_id
1 'polypeptide(L)'
;GHGHIGSYYHRFVAEESTVCQCRTANIQTREHLLIHCPLYTHHRHLLGNPNRPIRLARLFTSKYARHQLAAFLTETDAYTKTSLFPWDPG
;
A
#
# COMPACT_ATOMS: atom_id res chain seq x y z
N GLY A 1 11.46 0.78 29.34
CA GLY A 1 11.55 0.20 27.98
C GLY A 1 10.53 -0.90 27.88
N HIS A 2 9.55 -0.77 26.97
CA HIS A 2 8.44 -1.70 26.80
C HIS A 2 8.10 -1.84 25.31
N GLY A 3 8.96 -2.53 24.57
CA GLY A 3 8.72 -2.88 23.17
C GLY A 3 8.63 -4.39 23.06
N HIS A 4 7.44 -4.94 23.25
CA HIS A 4 7.20 -6.38 23.09
C HIS A 4 7.10 -6.68 21.59
N ILE A 5 8.25 -6.91 20.96
CA ILE A 5 8.44 -7.24 19.54
C ILE A 5 8.16 -8.75 19.36
N GLY A 6 6.93 -9.18 19.67
CA GLY A 6 6.57 -10.60 19.58
C GLY A 6 6.03 -11.02 18.21
N SER A 7 5.15 -10.22 17.62
CA SER A 7 3.94 -10.86 17.08
C SER A 7 3.36 -10.23 15.83
N TYR A 8 3.90 -9.12 15.33
CA TYR A 8 3.02 -8.20 14.58
C TYR A 8 2.84 -8.49 13.09
N TYR A 9 3.77 -9.14 12.36
CA TYR A 9 3.56 -9.27 10.90
C TYR A 9 4.08 -10.53 10.19
N HIS A 10 4.92 -11.36 10.80
CA HIS A 10 5.57 -12.45 10.06
C HIS A 10 4.78 -13.78 10.05
N ARG A 11 3.72 -13.94 10.86
CA ARG A 11 3.06 -15.24 11.07
C ARG A 11 1.62 -15.39 10.60
N PHE A 12 0.92 -14.35 10.16
CA PHE A 12 -0.55 -14.41 10.06
C PHE A 12 -1.17 -14.13 8.71
N VAL A 13 -0.44 -14.26 7.59
CA VAL A 13 -1.12 -14.30 6.29
C VAL A 13 -0.35 -15.19 5.30
N ALA A 14 -0.48 -16.51 5.46
CA ALA A 14 0.12 -17.50 4.56
C ALA A 14 -0.89 -18.08 3.53
N GLU A 15 -2.12 -17.54 3.43
CA GLU A 15 -3.18 -18.08 2.54
C GLU A 15 -3.85 -17.04 1.64
N GLU A 16 -3.23 -15.87 1.47
CA GLU A 16 -3.89 -14.78 0.73
C GLU A 16 -3.33 -14.60 -0.68
N SER A 17 -4.26 -14.43 -1.64
CA SER A 17 -3.93 -14.09 -3.02
C SER A 17 -2.93 -12.94 -3.04
N THR A 18 -1.73 -13.26 -3.50
CA THR A 18 -0.66 -12.29 -3.67
C THR A 18 -0.92 -11.39 -4.87
N VAL A 19 -2.01 -11.56 -5.62
CA VAL A 19 -2.24 -10.84 -6.88
C VAL A 19 -2.90 -9.48 -6.63
N CYS A 20 -2.36 -8.43 -7.22
CA CYS A 20 -2.98 -7.12 -7.21
C CYS A 20 -4.22 -7.08 -8.12
N GLN A 21 -5.32 -6.50 -7.63
CA GLN A 21 -6.56 -6.32 -8.40
C GLN A 21 -6.42 -5.40 -9.62
N CYS A 22 -5.32 -4.65 -9.71
CA CYS A 22 -4.95 -3.86 -10.86
C CYS A 22 -4.67 -4.71 -12.12
N ARG A 23 -4.53 -6.03 -11.99
CA ARG A 23 -4.25 -7.00 -13.08
C ARG A 23 -2.95 -6.77 -13.84
N THR A 24 -2.18 -5.74 -13.50
CA THR A 24 -0.87 -5.42 -14.08
C THR A 24 0.29 -6.15 -13.40
N ALA A 25 0.10 -6.63 -12.17
CA ALA A 25 1.15 -7.32 -11.42
C ALA A 25 0.63 -8.63 -10.82
N ASN A 26 1.39 -9.69 -11.06
CA ASN A 26 1.13 -11.02 -10.51
C ASN A 26 1.36 -11.09 -8.99
N ILE A 27 2.13 -10.14 -8.44
CA ILE A 27 2.45 -10.07 -7.01
C ILE A 27 2.27 -8.62 -6.52
N GLN A 28 1.49 -8.46 -5.47
CA GLN A 28 1.20 -7.25 -4.73
C GLN A 28 2.37 -7.00 -3.77
N THR A 29 3.39 -6.30 -4.27
CA THR A 29 4.49 -5.83 -3.42
C THR A 29 4.18 -4.43 -2.88
N ARG A 30 4.83 -4.08 -1.76
CA ARG A 30 4.80 -2.70 -1.22
C ARG A 30 5.23 -1.67 -2.27
N GLU A 31 6.26 -2.00 -3.05
CA GLU A 31 6.73 -1.18 -4.16
C GLU A 31 5.66 -1.02 -5.24
N HIS A 32 5.01 -2.12 -5.65
CA HIS A 32 3.93 -2.05 -6.62
C HIS A 32 2.81 -1.13 -6.12
N LEU A 33 2.25 -1.37 -4.94
CA LEU A 33 1.14 -0.56 -4.41
C LEU A 33 1.46 0.93 -4.33
N LEU A 34 2.63 1.27 -3.79
CA LEU A 34 2.99 2.65 -3.50
C LEU A 34 3.49 3.41 -4.73
N ILE A 35 4.14 2.72 -5.67
CA ILE A 35 4.90 3.36 -6.76
C ILE A 35 4.28 3.10 -8.14
N HIS A 36 3.83 1.88 -8.41
CA HIS A 36 3.49 1.46 -9.78
C HIS A 36 2.00 1.17 -10.01
N CYS A 37 1.23 0.88 -8.95
CA CYS A 37 -0.13 0.40 -9.07
C CYS A 37 -1.02 1.47 -9.75
N PRO A 38 -1.64 1.16 -10.90
CA PRO A 38 -2.46 2.14 -11.59
C PRO A 38 -3.68 2.58 -10.78
N LEU A 39 -4.22 1.70 -9.93
CA LEU A 39 -5.38 1.97 -9.06
C LEU A 39 -5.18 3.19 -8.16
N TYR A 40 -3.93 3.46 -7.75
CA TYR A 40 -3.63 4.54 -6.79
C TYR A 40 -2.97 5.75 -7.44
N THR A 41 -2.99 5.87 -8.76
CA THR A 41 -2.34 6.97 -9.48
C THR A 41 -2.84 8.34 -9.03
N HIS A 42 -4.16 8.49 -8.84
CA HIS A 42 -4.76 9.74 -8.40
C HIS A 42 -4.34 10.15 -6.99
N HIS A 43 -4.09 9.20 -6.10
CA HIS A 43 -3.72 9.44 -4.70
C HIS A 43 -2.20 9.53 -4.50
N ARG A 44 -1.40 9.20 -5.52
CA ARG A 44 0.06 9.15 -5.42
C ARG A 44 0.70 10.50 -5.07
N HIS A 45 0.01 11.61 -5.34
CA HIS A 45 0.44 12.95 -4.92
C HIS A 45 0.56 13.09 -3.39
N LEU A 46 -0.15 12.28 -2.61
CA LEU A 46 -0.05 12.25 -1.15
C LEU A 46 1.32 11.74 -0.67
N LEU A 47 1.94 10.85 -1.45
CA LEU A 47 3.26 10.29 -1.16
C LEU A 47 4.41 11.24 -1.53
N GLY A 48 4.13 12.29 -2.31
CA GLY A 48 5.10 13.31 -2.71
C GLY A 48 4.79 13.95 -4.05
N ASN A 49 5.72 14.75 -4.56
CA ASN A 49 5.54 15.46 -5.81
C ASN A 49 5.37 14.48 -7.00
N PRO A 50 4.25 14.54 -7.75
CA PRO A 50 4.00 13.64 -8.88
C PRO A 50 5.02 13.80 -10.02
N ASN A 51 5.69 14.95 -10.12
CA ASN A 51 6.73 15.22 -11.11
C ASN A 51 8.12 14.70 -10.70
N ARG A 52 8.24 14.07 -9.52
CA ARG A 52 9.49 13.43 -9.08
C ARG A 52 9.26 11.94 -8.83
N PRO A 53 10.18 11.07 -9.28
CA PRO A 53 10.05 9.64 -9.01
C PRO A 53 10.06 9.38 -7.50
N ILE A 54 8.99 8.73 -7.02
CA ILE A 54 8.88 8.31 -5.64
C ILE A 54 9.80 7.11 -5.45
N ARG A 55 10.72 7.19 -4.49
CA ARG A 55 11.56 6.06 -4.08
C ARG A 55 11.02 5.47 -2.79
N LEU A 56 10.93 4.15 -2.71
CA LEU A 56 10.38 3.47 -1.54
C LEU A 56 11.08 3.89 -0.24
N ALA A 57 12.41 3.98 -0.26
CA ALA A 57 13.21 4.41 0.89
C ALA A 57 12.80 5.79 1.43
N ARG A 58 12.44 6.74 0.53
CA ARG A 58 12.04 8.11 0.91
C ARG A 58 10.79 8.14 1.78
N LEU A 59 9.89 7.17 1.62
CA LEU A 59 8.63 7.12 2.35
C LEU A 59 8.83 6.87 3.86
N PHE A 60 10.02 6.42 4.26
CA PHE A 60 10.34 6.06 5.64
C PHE A 60 11.40 6.97 6.29
N THR A 61 11.94 7.96 5.58
CA THR A 61 13.10 8.74 6.05
C THR A 61 12.77 9.75 7.15
N SER A 62 11.53 10.21 7.26
CA SER A 62 11.16 11.25 8.21
C SER A 62 9.77 11.05 8.79
N LYS A 63 9.47 11.75 9.90
CA LYS A 63 8.12 11.79 10.48
C LYS A 63 7.11 12.32 9.46
N TYR A 64 7.49 13.35 8.71
CA TYR A 64 6.66 13.93 7.64
C TYR A 64 6.36 12.91 6.53
N ALA A 65 7.38 12.18 6.06
CA ALA A 65 7.19 11.14 5.03
C ALA A 65 6.27 10.00 5.52
N ARG A 66 6.37 9.63 6.80
CA ARG A 66 5.46 8.65 7.41
C ARG A 66 4.02 9.16 7.54
N HIS A 67 3.82 10.46 7.82
CA HIS A 67 2.48 11.05 7.80
C HIS A 67 1.88 11.06 6.38
N GLN A 68 2.67 11.37 5.36
CA GLN A 68 2.27 11.28 3.97
C GLN A 68 1.87 9.86 3.56
N LEU A 69 2.67 8.87 3.98
CA LEU A 69 2.36 7.45 3.78
C LEU A 69 1.07 7.05 4.50
N ALA A 70 0.88 7.46 5.75
CA ALA A 70 -0.35 7.19 6.49
C ALA A 70 -1.58 7.80 5.80
N ALA A 71 -1.51 9.07 5.37
CA ALA A 71 -2.59 9.71 4.64
C ALA A 71 -2.93 8.97 3.34
N PHE A 72 -1.91 8.58 2.56
CA PHE A 72 -2.12 7.77 1.36
C PHE A 72 -2.83 6.45 1.69
N LEU A 73 -2.37 5.73 2.71
CA LEU A 73 -2.96 4.45 3.10
C LEU A 73 -4.42 4.63 3.53
N THR A 74 -4.73 5.65 4.33
CA THR A 74 -6.10 5.96 4.78
C THR A 74 -7.03 6.33 3.63
N GLU A 75 -6.58 7.14 2.67
CA GLU A 75 -7.40 7.56 1.52
C GLU A 75 -7.62 6.44 0.49
N THR A 76 -6.65 5.55 0.34
CA THR A 76 -6.67 4.53 -0.71
C THR A 76 -7.16 3.18 -0.26
N ASP A 77 -7.26 2.96 1.05
CA ASP A 77 -7.51 1.64 1.61
C ASP A 77 -6.48 0.60 1.10
N ALA A 78 -5.29 1.03 0.65
CA ALA A 78 -4.30 0.12 0.04
C ALA A 78 -3.72 -0.91 1.03
N TYR A 79 -3.99 -0.74 2.33
CA TYR A 79 -3.68 -1.67 3.40
C TYR A 79 -4.84 -2.61 3.75
N THR A 80 -6.07 -2.27 3.36
CA THR A 80 -7.22 -3.15 3.47
C THR A 80 -7.32 -3.97 2.19
N LYS A 81 -7.63 -5.26 2.34
CA LYS A 81 -7.83 -6.15 1.22
C LYS A 81 -9.23 -5.89 0.65
N THR A 82 -9.50 -4.66 0.22
CA THR A 82 -10.85 -4.28 -0.22
C THR A 82 -11.17 -5.03 -1.49
N SER A 83 -12.03 -6.02 -1.33
CA SER A 83 -12.87 -6.57 -2.39
C SER A 83 -13.69 -5.44 -2.99
N LEU A 84 -13.11 -4.67 -3.93
CA LEU A 84 -13.83 -3.58 -4.61
C LEU A 84 -14.82 -4.09 -5.67
N PHE A 85 -15.39 -5.28 -5.47
CA PHE A 85 -16.56 -5.76 -6.20
C PHE A 85 -17.46 -6.54 -5.24
N PRO A 86 -18.64 -6.02 -4.85
CA PRO A 86 -19.79 -6.90 -4.73
C PRO A 86 -20.05 -7.43 -6.14
N TRP A 87 -19.83 -8.72 -6.34
CA TRP A 87 -20.24 -9.38 -7.56
C TRP A 87 -21.78 -9.32 -7.61
N ASP A 88 -22.33 -8.60 -8.58
CA ASP A 88 -23.77 -8.55 -8.87
C ASP A 88 -24.04 -9.43 -10.10
N PRO A 89 -24.60 -10.65 -9.93
CA PRO A 89 -25.11 -11.41 -11.05
C PRO A 89 -26.49 -10.87 -11.40
N GLY A 90 -26.50 -9.95 -12.36
CA GLY A 90 -27.69 -9.75 -13.19
C GLY A 90 -28.10 -11.05 -13.86
#